data_AF-A0A845TJY9-F1
#
_entry.id   AF-A0A845TJY9-F1
#
_cell.length_a   1.000
_cell.length_b   1.000
_cell.length_c   1.000
_cell.angle_alpha   90.00
_cell.angle_beta   90.00
_cell.angle_gamma   90.00
#
_symmetry.space_group_name_H-M   'P 1'
#
loop_
_entity.id
_entity.type
_entity.pdbx_description
1 polymer ?
#
loop_
_entity_poly.entity_id
_entity_poly.type
_entity_poly.pdbx_seq_one_letter_code
_entity_poly.pdbx_strand_id
1 'polypeptide(L)'
;MTFLSILCALLIEQLKPLRADNPIYGGIKLLAARMELWFNAGHAHHGKLGWFLVMAALMVPTALIYWLASRVSPFAALAWNILIVYLTLGFRHYSHYYSSIQLALNSGDDAAARILLAEWTKQDTSTMESSEIARIAVEKALVTTHRNVFGVFFWFLMPVGPACAVMYRVAEYLARAWNEPEHMKNEAFGVFAARAFYWIDWIPARLTAIAFAIVGNFEDAIYAWRNFASRWQDEAVGIILAAGSGALGIRLGTPLQGAANVMPVDPTTLDTTELESDAAPGEEPTARALQSTVGLVWRALLLWMLLLLLLSVAVWLG
;
A
#
# COMPACT_ATOMS: atom_id res chain seq x y z
N MET A 1 23.75 -2.19 9.44
CA MET A 1 23.61 -1.06 8.47
C MET A 1 22.17 -0.86 8.01
N THR A 2 21.39 -1.92 7.75
CA THR A 2 20.00 -1.85 7.27
C THR A 2 19.06 -1.13 8.24
N PHE A 3 19.05 -1.51 9.53
CA PHE A 3 18.25 -0.83 10.56
C PHE A 3 18.56 0.68 10.63
N LEU A 4 19.84 1.05 10.73
CA LEU A 4 20.27 2.45 10.78
C LEU A 4 19.86 3.22 9.52
N SER A 5 19.90 2.57 8.35
CA SER A 5 19.48 3.20 7.09
C SER A 5 17.98 3.52 7.08
N ILE A 6 17.14 2.57 7.54
CA ILE A 6 15.69 2.77 7.65
C ILE A 6 15.37 3.85 8.69
N LEU A 7 15.99 3.77 9.87
CA LEU A 7 15.77 4.75 10.94
C LEU A 7 16.13 6.17 10.48
N CYS A 8 17.30 6.35 9.86
CA CYS A 8 17.70 7.65 9.33
C CYS A 8 16.76 8.11 8.20
N ALA A 9 16.36 7.22 7.29
CA ALA A 9 15.42 7.59 6.23
C ALA A 9 14.06 8.04 6.78
N LEU A 10 13.52 7.34 7.78
CA LEU A 10 12.28 7.74 8.47
C LEU A 10 12.41 9.09 9.18
N LEU A 11 13.53 9.32 9.87
CA LEU A 11 13.80 10.63 10.51
C LEU A 11 13.89 11.75 9.48
N ILE A 12 14.56 11.52 8.34
CA ILE A 12 14.65 12.49 7.24
C ILE A 12 13.26 12.75 6.66
N GLU A 13 12.42 11.72 6.48
CA GLU A 13 11.04 11.87 6.00
C GLU A 13 10.15 12.65 6.99
N GLN A 14 10.37 12.49 8.30
CA GLN A 14 9.71 13.29 9.33
C GLN A 14 10.14 14.76 9.33
N LEU A 15 11.40 15.05 9.02
CA LEU A 15 11.91 16.43 8.94
C LEU A 15 11.57 17.10 7.60
N LYS A 16 11.69 16.38 6.50
CA LYS A 16 11.51 16.88 5.14
C LYS A 16 10.76 15.85 4.28
N PRO A 17 9.41 15.94 4.23
CA PRO A 17 8.62 15.08 3.36
C PRO A 17 9.10 15.21 1.93
N LEU A 18 9.20 14.08 1.22
CA LEU A 18 9.36 14.10 -0.22
C LEU A 18 8.14 14.78 -0.84
N ARG A 19 8.38 15.94 -1.47
CA ARG A 19 7.34 16.66 -2.20
C ARG A 19 6.85 15.83 -3.38
N ALA A 20 5.60 16.08 -3.76
CA ALA A 20 4.97 15.38 -4.86
C ALA A 20 5.66 15.57 -6.21
N ASP A 21 6.33 16.71 -6.36
CA ASP A 21 6.98 17.13 -7.60
C ASP A 21 8.45 16.70 -7.66
N ASN A 22 8.80 15.52 -7.12
CA ASN A 22 10.17 15.04 -7.19
C ASN A 22 10.52 14.64 -8.65
N PRO A 23 11.58 15.21 -9.25
CA PRO A 23 11.99 14.91 -10.62
C PRO A 23 12.28 13.41 -10.85
N ILE A 24 12.68 12.66 -9.82
CA ILE A 24 12.92 11.21 -9.92
C ILE A 24 11.62 10.46 -10.18
N TYR A 25 10.55 10.80 -9.44
CA TYR A 25 9.22 10.24 -9.68
C TYR A 25 8.70 10.64 -11.05
N GLY A 26 8.91 11.89 -11.48
CA GLY A 26 8.59 12.34 -12.83
C GLY A 26 9.33 11.54 -13.92
N GLY A 27 10.62 11.25 -13.72
CA GLY A 27 11.43 10.45 -14.63
C GLY A 27 10.94 9.00 -14.74
N ILE A 28 10.57 8.36 -13.61
CA ILE A 28 9.99 7.01 -13.60
C ILE A 28 8.63 7.01 -14.31
N LYS A 29 7.79 8.02 -14.09
CA LYS A 29 6.49 8.17 -14.78
C LYS A 29 6.70 8.28 -16.30
N LEU A 30 7.63 9.13 -16.74
CA LEU A 30 7.94 9.31 -18.15
C LEU A 30 8.52 8.03 -18.77
N LEU A 31 9.40 7.32 -18.06
CA LEU A 31 9.97 6.05 -18.51
C LEU A 31 8.89 4.99 -18.70
N ALA A 32 7.99 4.85 -17.72
CA ALA A 32 6.89 3.89 -17.81
C ALA A 32 5.94 4.20 -18.97
N ALA A 33 5.55 5.48 -19.14
CA ALA A 33 4.69 5.92 -20.24
C ALA A 33 5.37 5.71 -21.60
N ARG A 34 6.67 6.00 -21.71
CA ARG A 34 7.44 5.81 -22.95
C ARG A 34 7.60 4.34 -23.31
N MET A 35 7.78 3.47 -22.32
CA MET A 35 7.84 2.02 -22.52
C MET A 35 6.49 1.45 -22.94
N GLU A 36 5.39 1.93 -22.37
CA GLU A 36 4.05 1.59 -22.83
C GLU A 36 3.84 2.03 -24.28
N LEU A 37 4.14 3.29 -24.63
CA LEU A 37 4.00 3.79 -26.00
C LEU A 37 4.86 3.03 -27.02
N TRP A 38 6.07 2.59 -26.64
CA TRP A 38 6.99 1.90 -27.54
C TRP A 38 6.69 0.41 -27.71
N PHE A 39 6.13 -0.23 -26.68
CA PHE A 39 5.93 -1.68 -26.67
C PHE A 39 4.45 -2.09 -26.71
N ASN A 40 3.49 -1.18 -26.52
CA ASN A 40 2.06 -1.52 -26.59
C ASN A 40 1.61 -1.69 -28.06
N ALA A 41 1.92 -2.85 -28.62
CA ALA A 41 1.42 -3.33 -29.92
C ALA A 41 0.21 -4.27 -29.75
N GLY A 42 -0.53 -4.17 -28.64
CA GLY A 42 -1.75 -4.95 -28.37
C GLY A 42 -1.55 -6.42 -27.95
N HIS A 43 -0.31 -6.87 -27.72
CA HIS A 43 -0.01 -8.27 -27.35
C HIS A 43 0.63 -8.40 -25.96
N ALA A 44 0.23 -9.42 -25.21
CA ALA A 44 0.68 -9.67 -23.84
C ALA A 44 2.18 -9.94 -23.70
N HIS A 45 2.82 -10.46 -24.75
CA HIS A 45 4.27 -10.73 -24.73
C HIS A 45 5.11 -9.45 -24.63
N HIS A 46 4.65 -8.36 -25.23
CA HIS A 46 5.36 -7.08 -25.17
C HIS A 46 5.25 -6.41 -23.79
N GLY A 47 4.14 -6.62 -23.07
CA GLY A 47 4.01 -6.20 -21.68
C GLY A 47 5.01 -6.87 -20.75
N LYS A 48 5.24 -8.18 -20.94
CA LYS A 48 6.28 -8.92 -20.21
C LYS A 48 7.69 -8.37 -20.48
N LEU A 49 8.05 -8.16 -21.75
CA LEU A 49 9.37 -7.64 -22.12
C LEU A 49 9.58 -6.23 -21.57
N GLY A 50 8.59 -5.35 -21.73
CA GLY A 50 8.60 -3.98 -21.19
C GLY A 50 8.79 -3.96 -19.68
N TRP A 51 8.10 -4.85 -18.95
CA TRP A 51 8.25 -4.98 -17.50
C TRP A 51 9.69 -5.34 -17.09
N PHE A 52 10.28 -6.38 -17.71
CA PHE A 52 11.65 -6.78 -17.40
C PHE A 52 12.68 -5.70 -17.79
N LEU A 53 12.47 -4.98 -18.89
CA LEU A 53 13.34 -3.88 -19.31
C LEU A 53 13.32 -2.73 -18.29
N VAL A 54 12.13 -2.31 -17.84
CA VAL A 54 12.02 -1.26 -16.82
C VAL A 54 12.64 -1.70 -15.49
N MET A 55 12.38 -2.95 -15.07
CA MET A 55 13.02 -3.50 -13.85
C MET A 55 14.53 -3.51 -13.96
N ALA A 56 15.08 -4.07 -15.04
CA ALA A 56 16.52 -4.15 -15.24
C ALA A 56 17.17 -2.76 -15.30
N ALA A 57 16.52 -1.80 -16.01
CA ALA A 57 17.00 -0.43 -16.14
C ALA A 57 17.12 0.32 -14.80
N LEU A 58 16.31 -0.02 -13.79
CA LEU A 58 16.34 0.64 -12.48
C LEU A 58 17.07 -0.19 -11.41
N MET A 59 16.88 -1.51 -11.40
CA MET A 59 17.50 -2.40 -10.42
C MET A 59 19.00 -2.57 -10.64
N VAL A 60 19.45 -2.75 -11.89
CA VAL A 60 20.87 -3.04 -12.18
C VAL A 60 21.76 -1.85 -11.80
N PRO A 61 21.46 -0.60 -12.19
CA PRO A 61 22.25 0.55 -11.74
C PRO A 61 22.22 0.71 -10.22
N THR A 62 21.06 0.50 -9.59
CA THR A 62 20.94 0.61 -8.12
C THR A 62 21.84 -0.41 -7.39
N ALA A 63 21.84 -1.65 -7.86
CA ALA A 63 22.70 -2.71 -7.32
C ALA A 63 24.18 -2.44 -7.60
N LEU A 64 24.52 -1.97 -8.80
CA LEU A 64 25.89 -1.67 -9.20
C LEU A 64 26.48 -0.52 -8.37
N ILE A 65 25.71 0.56 -8.17
CA ILE A 65 26.13 1.70 -7.34
C ILE A 65 26.30 1.25 -5.89
N TYR A 66 25.38 0.43 -5.36
CA TYR A 66 25.52 -0.12 -4.01
C TYR A 66 26.79 -0.98 -3.88
N TRP A 67 27.04 -1.87 -4.86
CA TRP A 67 28.25 -2.69 -4.90
C TRP A 67 29.51 -1.84 -4.93
N LEU A 68 29.58 -0.83 -5.80
CA LEU A 68 30.72 0.08 -5.88
C LEU A 68 30.90 0.90 -4.59
N ALA A 69 29.81 1.43 -4.03
CA ALA A 69 29.83 2.19 -2.79
C ALA A 69 30.36 1.35 -1.61
N SER A 70 29.95 0.06 -1.54
CA SER A 70 30.44 -0.87 -0.52
C SER A 70 31.93 -1.21 -0.65
N ARG A 71 32.51 -1.08 -1.85
CA ARG A 71 33.96 -1.22 -2.07
C ARG A 71 34.75 0.02 -1.63
N VAL A 72 34.14 1.21 -1.69
CA VAL A 72 34.79 2.47 -1.32
C VAL A 72 34.76 2.66 0.19
N SER A 73 33.58 2.64 0.81
CA SER A 73 33.45 2.75 2.27
C SER A 73 32.09 2.25 2.77
N PRO A 74 32.02 1.74 4.03
CA PRO A 74 30.75 1.37 4.64
C PRO A 74 29.80 2.57 4.79
N PHE A 75 30.33 3.78 4.96
CA PHE A 75 29.53 5.01 5.03
C PHE A 75 28.90 5.39 3.68
N ALA A 76 29.60 5.20 2.56
CA ALA A 76 29.03 5.42 1.23
C ALA A 76 27.90 4.44 0.93
N ALA A 77 28.08 3.16 1.29
CA ALA A 77 27.02 2.15 1.17
C ALA A 77 25.80 2.49 2.03
N LEU A 78 26.02 2.97 3.27
CA LEU A 78 24.96 3.43 4.16
C LEU A 78 24.23 4.66 3.60
N ALA A 79 24.95 5.65 3.07
CA ALA A 79 24.36 6.84 2.45
C ALA A 79 23.49 6.48 1.24
N TRP A 80 23.95 5.54 0.40
CA TRP A 80 23.17 5.04 -0.73
C TRP A 80 21.91 4.31 -0.28
N ASN A 81 22.00 3.47 0.76
CA ASN A 81 20.84 2.81 1.34
C ASN A 81 19.81 3.81 1.89
N ILE A 82 20.24 4.81 2.65
CA ILE A 82 19.36 5.87 3.15
C ILE A 82 18.69 6.59 1.98
N LEU A 83 19.44 6.94 0.94
CA LEU A 83 18.91 7.62 -0.23
C LEU A 83 17.84 6.77 -0.93
N ILE A 84 18.11 5.50 -1.19
CA ILE A 84 17.17 4.62 -1.87
C ILE A 84 15.92 4.40 -1.03
N VAL A 85 16.06 4.09 0.26
CA VAL A 85 14.92 3.91 1.17
C VAL A 85 14.11 5.20 1.28
N TYR A 86 14.76 6.35 1.38
CA TYR A 86 14.08 7.64 1.37
C TYR A 86 13.28 7.84 0.08
N LEU A 87 13.88 7.56 -1.10
CA LEU A 87 13.21 7.73 -2.37
C LEU A 87 12.06 6.74 -2.60
N THR A 88 12.16 5.52 -2.09
CA THR A 88 11.12 4.49 -2.23
C THR A 88 10.01 4.64 -1.19
N LEU A 89 10.30 5.22 -0.02
CA LEU A 89 9.32 5.63 0.98
C LEU A 89 8.46 6.78 0.41
N GLY A 90 7.23 6.44 0.03
CA GLY A 90 6.23 7.39 -0.48
C GLY A 90 5.20 7.83 0.56
N PHE A 91 5.47 7.61 1.86
CA PHE A 91 4.45 7.66 2.91
C PHE A 91 3.87 9.06 3.09
N ARG A 92 4.71 10.10 3.10
CA ARG A 92 4.22 11.45 3.42
C ARG A 92 3.50 12.18 2.28
N HIS A 93 3.61 11.70 1.04
CA HIS A 93 2.91 12.26 -0.13
C HIS A 93 1.38 12.24 0.01
N TYR A 94 0.84 11.27 0.75
CA TYR A 94 -0.61 11.08 0.90
C TYR A 94 -1.12 11.36 2.32
N SER A 95 -0.23 11.53 3.29
CA SER A 95 -0.58 11.83 4.69
C SER A 95 -1.37 13.14 4.86
N HIS A 96 -1.10 14.14 4.00
CA HIS A 96 -1.77 15.44 4.09
C HIS A 96 -3.26 15.34 3.77
N TYR A 97 -3.65 14.57 2.74
CA TYR A 97 -5.06 14.31 2.43
C TYR A 97 -5.75 13.66 3.62
N TYR A 98 -5.14 12.63 4.18
CA TYR A 98 -5.69 11.93 5.33
C TYR A 98 -5.92 12.85 6.54
N SER A 99 -4.90 13.62 6.93
CA SER A 99 -5.02 14.57 8.04
C SER A 99 -6.00 15.70 7.76
N SER A 100 -6.10 16.17 6.51
CA SER A 100 -7.04 17.23 6.12
C SER A 100 -8.49 16.73 6.14
N ILE A 101 -8.74 15.52 5.63
CA ILE A 101 -10.06 14.87 5.69
C ILE A 101 -10.46 14.63 7.15
N GLN A 102 -9.52 14.14 7.97
CA GLN A 102 -9.74 13.96 9.39
C GLN A 102 -10.11 15.26 10.11
N LEU A 103 -9.43 16.36 9.78
CA LEU A 103 -9.72 17.67 10.37
C LEU A 103 -11.09 18.19 9.92
N ALA A 104 -11.41 18.08 8.62
CA ALA A 104 -12.70 18.49 8.06
C ALA A 104 -13.88 17.71 8.69
N LEU A 105 -13.75 16.39 8.83
CA LEU A 105 -14.77 15.56 9.48
C LEU A 105 -14.93 15.89 10.98
N ASN A 106 -13.84 16.19 11.69
CA ASN A 106 -13.90 16.60 13.10
C ASN A 106 -14.53 17.99 13.28
N SER A 107 -14.42 18.88 12.28
CA SER A 107 -15.09 20.18 12.29
C SER A 107 -16.54 20.14 11.79
N GLY A 108 -17.04 18.97 11.36
CA GLY A 108 -18.38 18.82 10.76
C GLY A 108 -18.51 19.42 9.36
N ASP A 109 -17.38 19.64 8.65
CA ASP A 109 -17.36 20.13 7.27
C ASP A 109 -17.26 18.96 6.29
N ASP A 110 -18.38 18.26 6.13
CA ASP A 110 -18.46 17.10 5.24
C ASP A 110 -18.23 17.48 3.77
N ALA A 111 -18.60 18.71 3.37
CA ALA A 111 -18.40 19.20 2.01
C ALA A 111 -16.91 19.29 1.67
N ALA A 112 -16.10 19.89 2.56
CA ALA A 112 -14.66 19.91 2.39
C ALA A 112 -14.06 18.49 2.40
N ALA A 113 -14.54 17.61 3.27
CA ALA A 113 -14.08 16.23 3.35
C ALA A 113 -14.35 15.46 2.03
N ARG A 114 -15.52 15.66 1.40
CA ARG A 114 -15.86 15.08 0.08
C ARG A 114 -14.89 15.54 -1.00
N ILE A 115 -14.64 16.85 -1.09
CA ILE A 115 -13.74 17.42 -2.11
C ILE A 115 -12.33 16.84 -1.96
N LEU A 116 -11.79 16.81 -0.74
CA LEU A 116 -10.47 16.27 -0.45
C LEU A 116 -10.38 14.76 -0.75
N LEU A 117 -11.44 14.01 -0.45
CA LEU A 117 -11.50 12.59 -0.76
C LEU A 117 -11.57 12.34 -2.28
N ALA A 118 -12.38 13.11 -3.02
CA ALA A 118 -12.48 13.03 -4.48
C ALA A 118 -11.13 13.30 -5.15
N GLU A 119 -10.39 14.31 -4.69
CA GLU A 119 -9.05 14.60 -5.20
C GLU A 119 -8.09 13.43 -4.95
N TRP A 120 -8.17 12.80 -3.77
CA TRP A 120 -7.29 11.69 -3.41
C TRP A 120 -7.62 10.38 -4.13
N THR A 121 -8.90 10.01 -4.24
CA THR A 121 -9.35 8.75 -4.84
C THR A 121 -9.57 8.84 -6.34
N LYS A 122 -9.72 10.06 -6.88
CA LYS A 122 -10.16 10.35 -8.25
C LYS A 122 -11.52 9.72 -8.59
N GLN A 123 -12.38 9.59 -7.60
CA GLN A 123 -13.75 9.08 -7.74
C GLN A 123 -14.75 10.17 -7.36
N ASP A 124 -15.98 10.05 -7.86
CA ASP A 124 -17.07 10.94 -7.44
C ASP A 124 -17.48 10.60 -6.00
N THR A 125 -17.37 11.59 -5.11
CA THR A 125 -17.72 11.49 -3.68
C THR A 125 -18.85 12.45 -3.30
N SER A 126 -19.52 13.06 -4.28
CA SER A 126 -20.48 14.15 -4.06
C SER A 126 -21.66 13.75 -3.17
N THR A 127 -22.09 12.48 -3.21
CA THR A 127 -23.23 11.94 -2.48
C THR A 127 -22.86 11.16 -1.21
N MET A 128 -21.58 11.14 -0.81
CA MET A 128 -21.12 10.27 0.29
C MET A 128 -21.41 10.84 1.68
N GLU A 129 -21.95 10.00 2.56
CA GLU A 129 -22.13 10.34 3.98
C GLU A 129 -20.78 10.36 4.73
N SER A 130 -20.71 11.04 5.87
CA SER A 130 -19.46 11.21 6.65
C SER A 130 -18.81 9.88 7.04
N SER A 131 -19.63 8.85 7.33
CA SER A 131 -19.13 7.51 7.66
C SER A 131 -18.52 6.81 6.44
N GLU A 132 -19.07 7.01 5.25
CA GLU A 132 -18.52 6.48 4.00
C GLU A 132 -17.20 7.16 3.62
N ILE A 133 -17.13 8.48 3.81
CA ILE A 133 -15.89 9.24 3.62
C ILE A 133 -14.80 8.70 4.55
N ALA A 134 -15.15 8.49 5.84
CA ALA A 134 -14.22 7.95 6.82
C ALA A 134 -13.76 6.53 6.46
N ARG A 135 -14.69 5.66 6.04
CA ARG A 135 -14.41 4.28 5.58
C ARG A 135 -13.37 4.27 4.47
N ILE A 136 -13.62 5.00 3.38
CA ILE A 136 -12.75 5.01 2.19
C ILE A 136 -11.40 5.66 2.51
N ALA A 137 -11.39 6.71 3.32
CA ALA A 137 -10.15 7.33 3.78
C ALA A 137 -9.29 6.33 4.57
N VAL A 138 -9.89 5.54 5.47
CA VAL A 138 -9.17 4.50 6.24
C VAL A 138 -8.69 3.38 5.33
N GLU A 139 -9.53 2.85 4.43
CA GLU A 139 -9.13 1.82 3.47
C GLU A 139 -7.94 2.26 2.63
N LYS A 140 -8.04 3.47 2.06
CA LYS A 140 -6.97 4.05 1.24
C LYS A 140 -5.71 4.25 2.06
N ALA A 141 -5.81 4.71 3.31
CA ALA A 141 -4.66 4.89 4.19
C ALA A 141 -3.95 3.59 4.53
N LEU A 142 -4.68 2.53 4.88
CA LEU A 142 -4.11 1.22 5.23
C LEU A 142 -3.36 0.62 4.03
N VAL A 143 -3.98 0.61 2.84
CA VAL A 143 -3.35 0.10 1.61
C VAL A 143 -2.14 0.94 1.21
N THR A 144 -2.26 2.27 1.28
CA THR A 144 -1.17 3.19 0.95
C THR A 144 0.01 3.04 1.92
N THR A 145 -0.27 2.85 3.21
CA THR A 145 0.76 2.60 4.24
C THR A 145 1.50 1.30 3.95
N HIS A 146 0.75 0.23 3.65
CA HIS A 146 1.34 -1.05 3.28
C HIS A 146 2.30 -0.92 2.09
N ARG A 147 1.81 -0.37 0.97
CA ARG A 147 2.59 -0.25 -0.28
C ARG A 147 3.75 0.73 -0.20
N ASN A 148 3.67 1.76 0.64
CA ASN A 148 4.73 2.76 0.73
C ASN A 148 5.75 2.47 1.83
N VAL A 149 5.39 1.71 2.87
CA VAL A 149 6.24 1.49 4.06
C VAL A 149 6.52 0.01 4.25
N PHE A 150 5.51 -0.79 4.60
CA PHE A 150 5.73 -2.18 5.03
C PHE A 150 6.26 -3.08 3.91
N GLY A 151 5.73 -2.94 2.69
CA GLY A 151 6.23 -3.67 1.52
C GLY A 151 7.66 -3.29 1.14
N VAL A 152 7.99 -2.00 1.22
CA VAL A 152 9.35 -1.50 0.99
C VAL A 152 10.31 -2.03 2.04
N PHE A 153 9.91 -2.05 3.32
CA PHE A 153 10.75 -2.57 4.42
C PHE A 153 11.06 -4.05 4.26
N PHE A 154 10.04 -4.85 3.91
CA PHE A 154 10.23 -6.27 3.66
C PHE A 154 11.28 -6.52 2.56
N TRP A 155 11.11 -5.90 1.40
CA TRP A 155 12.01 -6.11 0.27
C TRP A 155 13.39 -5.48 0.48
N PHE A 156 13.50 -4.39 1.24
CA PHE A 156 14.79 -3.83 1.61
C PHE A 156 15.60 -4.75 2.54
N LEU A 157 14.94 -5.61 3.30
CA LEU A 157 15.62 -6.57 4.19
C LEU A 157 16.26 -7.74 3.43
N MET A 158 15.85 -7.98 2.18
CA MET A 158 16.41 -9.03 1.33
C MET A 158 17.90 -8.78 1.03
N PRO A 159 18.70 -9.83 0.72
CA PRO A 159 20.16 -9.71 0.59
C PRO A 159 20.64 -8.74 -0.51
N VAL A 160 19.82 -8.45 -1.52
CA VAL A 160 20.13 -7.45 -2.57
C VAL A 160 19.71 -6.01 -2.15
N GLY A 161 19.20 -5.86 -0.93
CA GLY A 161 18.98 -4.61 -0.19
C GLY A 161 18.25 -3.52 -0.99
N PRO A 162 18.95 -2.43 -1.37
CA PRO A 162 18.33 -1.29 -2.03
C PRO A 162 17.69 -1.62 -3.39
N ALA A 163 18.24 -2.57 -4.15
CA ALA A 163 17.69 -2.93 -5.45
C ALA A 163 16.32 -3.62 -5.32
N CYS A 164 16.11 -4.40 -4.27
CA CYS A 164 14.82 -5.03 -3.98
C CYS A 164 13.76 -4.00 -3.55
N ALA A 165 14.14 -2.97 -2.80
CA ALA A 165 13.23 -1.87 -2.47
C ALA A 165 12.75 -1.12 -3.73
N VAL A 166 13.67 -0.89 -4.68
CA VAL A 166 13.33 -0.30 -5.99
C VAL A 166 12.43 -1.24 -6.79
N MET A 167 12.73 -2.55 -6.83
CA MET A 167 11.90 -3.54 -7.50
C MET A 167 10.45 -3.49 -7.04
N TYR A 168 10.23 -3.53 -5.72
CA TYR A 168 8.88 -3.47 -5.15
C TYR A 168 8.15 -2.19 -5.57
N ARG A 169 8.82 -1.03 -5.43
CA ARG A 169 8.20 0.26 -5.73
C ARG A 169 7.87 0.44 -7.21
N VAL A 170 8.76 0.01 -8.09
CA VAL A 170 8.54 0.12 -9.54
C VAL A 170 7.50 -0.90 -9.98
N ALA A 171 7.46 -2.11 -9.40
CA ALA A 171 6.46 -3.11 -9.72
C ALA A 171 5.05 -2.65 -9.33
N GLU A 172 4.89 -2.05 -8.14
CA GLU A 172 3.64 -1.44 -7.69
C GLU A 172 3.20 -0.33 -8.64
N TYR A 173 4.14 0.56 -9.01
CA TYR A 173 3.85 1.66 -9.92
C TYR A 173 3.45 1.17 -11.33
N LEU A 174 4.14 0.17 -11.90
CA LEU A 174 3.80 -0.40 -13.22
C LEU A 174 2.45 -1.12 -13.20
N ALA A 175 2.18 -1.91 -12.16
CA ALA A 175 0.91 -2.60 -12.00
C ALA A 175 -0.25 -1.62 -11.98
N ARG A 176 -0.08 -0.46 -11.32
CA ARG A 176 -1.07 0.60 -11.29
C ARG A 176 -1.14 1.38 -12.61
N ALA A 177 -0.01 1.88 -13.10
CA ALA A 177 0.05 2.78 -14.25
C ALA A 177 -0.43 2.14 -15.56
N TRP A 178 -0.18 0.84 -15.75
CA TRP A 178 -0.61 0.12 -16.96
C TRP A 178 -1.99 -0.52 -16.84
N ASN A 179 -2.70 -0.33 -15.72
CA ASN A 179 -4.07 -0.83 -15.52
C ASN A 179 -5.03 0.26 -14.98
N GLU A 180 -4.60 1.52 -14.88
CA GLU A 180 -5.43 2.69 -14.55
C GLU A 180 -5.25 3.76 -15.63
N PRO A 181 -6.32 4.33 -16.22
CA PRO A 181 -7.71 4.31 -15.77
C PRO A 181 -8.51 3.07 -16.22
N GLU A 182 -9.78 2.99 -15.82
CA GLU A 182 -10.63 1.80 -15.93
C GLU A 182 -10.72 1.18 -17.34
N HIS A 183 -10.56 1.98 -18.39
CA HIS A 183 -10.55 1.52 -19.78
C HIS A 183 -9.30 0.72 -20.17
N MET A 184 -8.20 0.86 -19.41
CA MET A 184 -6.96 0.09 -19.58
C MET A 184 -6.92 -1.18 -18.70
N LYS A 185 -7.90 -1.36 -17.80
CA LYS A 185 -7.97 -2.56 -16.95
C LYS A 185 -8.11 -3.80 -17.84
N ASN A 186 -7.25 -4.80 -17.61
CA ASN A 186 -7.18 -6.06 -18.36
C ASN A 186 -6.68 -5.94 -19.80
N GLU A 187 -6.07 -4.82 -20.19
CA GLU A 187 -5.30 -4.80 -21.44
C GLU A 187 -4.17 -5.83 -21.38
N ALA A 188 -3.93 -6.50 -22.51
CA ALA A 188 -2.95 -7.58 -22.62
C ALA A 188 -1.55 -7.15 -22.10
N PHE A 189 -1.21 -5.87 -22.25
CA PHE A 189 0.04 -5.28 -21.80
C PHE A 189 0.17 -5.22 -20.26
N GLY A 190 -0.88 -4.76 -19.56
CA GLY A 190 -0.88 -4.54 -18.11
C GLY A 190 -1.07 -5.80 -17.25
N VAL A 191 -1.63 -6.87 -17.81
CA VAL A 191 -1.93 -8.12 -17.08
C VAL A 191 -0.68 -8.77 -16.46
N PHE A 192 0.46 -8.73 -17.16
CA PHE A 192 1.69 -9.29 -16.61
C PHE A 192 2.19 -8.48 -15.41
N ALA A 193 2.15 -7.15 -15.47
CA ALA A 193 2.59 -6.30 -14.37
C ALA A 193 1.71 -6.48 -13.13
N ALA A 194 0.39 -6.55 -13.29
CA ALA A 194 -0.55 -6.82 -12.19
C ALA A 194 -0.25 -8.18 -11.53
N ARG A 195 -0.04 -9.23 -12.33
CA ARG A 195 0.25 -10.57 -11.81
C ARG A 195 1.63 -10.68 -11.16
N ALA A 196 2.64 -10.04 -11.73
CA ALA A 196 3.97 -9.99 -11.13
C ALA A 196 3.93 -9.28 -9.77
N PHE A 197 3.21 -8.15 -9.68
CA PHE A 197 3.05 -7.42 -8.44
C PHE A 197 2.28 -8.24 -7.39
N TYR A 198 1.21 -8.94 -7.76
CA TYR A 198 0.49 -9.84 -6.84
C TYR A 198 1.44 -10.82 -6.13
N TRP A 199 2.34 -11.47 -6.88
CA TRP A 199 3.30 -12.42 -6.29
C TRP A 199 4.38 -11.74 -5.45
N ILE A 200 4.85 -10.58 -5.88
CA ILE A 200 5.83 -9.76 -5.14
C ILE A 200 5.25 -9.27 -3.80
N ASP A 201 3.96 -8.96 -3.77
CA ASP A 201 3.25 -8.41 -2.60
C ASP A 201 2.61 -9.48 -1.70
N TRP A 202 2.56 -10.73 -2.17
CA TRP A 202 1.87 -11.83 -1.48
C TRP A 202 2.36 -12.07 -0.04
N ILE A 203 3.68 -12.06 0.17
CA ILE A 203 4.30 -12.21 1.51
C ILE A 203 4.18 -10.91 2.32
N PRO A 204 4.59 -9.73 1.80
CA PRO A 204 4.44 -8.47 2.52
C PRO A 204 3.03 -8.20 3.05
N ALA A 205 1.99 -8.45 2.24
CA ALA A 205 0.61 -8.16 2.60
C ALA A 205 0.17 -8.96 3.82
N ARG A 206 0.51 -10.26 3.86
CA ARG A 206 0.22 -11.16 4.99
C ARG A 206 0.99 -10.76 6.24
N LEU A 207 2.27 -10.41 6.09
CA LEU A 207 3.08 -9.96 7.22
C LEU A 207 2.54 -8.64 7.80
N THR A 208 1.98 -7.78 6.96
CA THR A 208 1.31 -6.54 7.40
C THR A 208 0.01 -6.84 8.14
N ALA A 209 -0.81 -7.76 7.64
CA ALA A 209 -2.02 -8.20 8.34
C ALA A 209 -1.70 -8.82 9.72
N ILE A 210 -0.66 -9.65 9.81
CA ILE A 210 -0.17 -10.18 11.09
C ILE A 210 0.29 -9.05 12.02
N ALA A 211 1.04 -8.08 11.50
CA ALA A 211 1.48 -6.93 12.30
C ALA A 211 0.30 -6.13 12.85
N PHE A 212 -0.76 -5.91 12.08
CA PHE A 212 -1.99 -5.27 12.56
C PHE A 212 -2.70 -6.11 13.61
N ALA A 213 -2.79 -7.44 13.42
CA ALA A 213 -3.39 -8.33 14.41
C ALA A 213 -2.64 -8.31 15.75
N ILE A 214 -1.30 -8.34 15.74
CA ILE A 214 -0.49 -8.33 16.97
C ILE A 214 -0.65 -7.02 17.76
N VAL A 215 -0.86 -5.91 17.05
CA VAL A 215 -0.80 -4.56 17.62
C VAL A 215 -2.18 -3.98 17.95
N GLY A 216 -3.24 -4.51 17.35
CA GLY A 216 -4.64 -4.20 17.63
C GLY A 216 -5.35 -5.33 18.36
N ASN A 217 -6.62 -5.55 18.04
CA ASN A 217 -7.35 -6.73 18.51
C ASN A 217 -7.00 -7.97 17.65
N PHE A 218 -6.19 -8.86 18.21
CA PHE A 218 -5.71 -10.06 17.51
C PHE A 218 -6.83 -11.02 17.09
N GLU A 219 -7.81 -11.24 17.97
CA GLU A 219 -8.90 -12.18 17.73
C GLU A 219 -9.80 -11.69 16.59
N ASP A 220 -10.27 -10.44 16.68
CA ASP A 220 -11.10 -9.82 15.66
C ASP A 220 -10.37 -9.67 14.32
N ALA A 221 -9.08 -9.33 14.33
CA ALA A 221 -8.28 -9.21 13.11
C ALA A 221 -8.15 -10.53 12.35
N ILE A 222 -7.90 -11.64 13.06
CA ILE A 222 -7.78 -12.96 12.44
C ILE A 222 -9.15 -13.48 12.00
N TYR A 223 -10.17 -13.28 12.82
CA TYR A 223 -11.54 -13.62 12.44
C TYR A 223 -11.94 -12.87 11.16
N ALA A 224 -11.67 -11.57 11.11
CA ALA A 224 -12.02 -10.75 9.95
C ALA A 224 -11.24 -11.16 8.70
N TRP A 225 -9.92 -11.38 8.81
CA TRP A 225 -9.11 -11.90 7.71
C TRP A 225 -9.70 -13.20 7.16
N ARG A 226 -9.95 -14.20 8.02
CA ARG A 226 -10.39 -15.53 7.58
C ARG A 226 -11.74 -15.52 6.88
N ASN A 227 -12.67 -14.67 7.32
CA ASN A 227 -14.05 -14.72 6.85
C ASN A 227 -14.37 -13.66 5.79
N PHE A 228 -13.66 -12.52 5.76
CA PHE A 228 -14.03 -11.38 4.93
C PHE A 228 -12.97 -10.96 3.89
N ALA A 229 -11.73 -11.45 3.95
CA ALA A 229 -10.69 -11.03 3.01
C ALA A 229 -11.01 -11.33 1.54
N SER A 230 -11.79 -12.38 1.25
CA SER A 230 -12.20 -12.77 -0.12
C SER A 230 -13.22 -11.83 -0.76
N ARG A 231 -13.77 -10.86 -0.02
CA ARG A 231 -14.76 -9.91 -0.54
C ARG A 231 -14.17 -8.84 -1.45
N TRP A 232 -12.87 -8.61 -1.36
CA TRP A 232 -12.17 -7.68 -2.26
C TRP A 232 -11.70 -8.40 -3.51
N GLN A 233 -11.73 -7.69 -4.64
CA GLN A 233 -11.25 -8.19 -5.94
C GLN A 233 -9.76 -8.57 -5.90
N ASP A 234 -8.96 -7.83 -5.13
CA ASP A 234 -7.56 -8.10 -4.86
C ASP A 234 -7.43 -8.72 -3.47
N GLU A 235 -7.03 -9.99 -3.42
CA GLU A 235 -6.85 -10.75 -2.18
C GLU A 235 -5.83 -10.09 -1.25
N ALA A 236 -4.73 -9.54 -1.77
CA ALA A 236 -3.70 -8.91 -0.94
C ALA A 236 -4.27 -7.67 -0.22
N VAL A 237 -5.05 -6.87 -0.94
CA VAL A 237 -5.78 -5.72 -0.37
C VAL A 237 -6.83 -6.19 0.64
N GLY A 238 -7.60 -7.22 0.30
CA GLY A 238 -8.63 -7.77 1.18
C GLY A 238 -8.06 -8.29 2.51
N ILE A 239 -6.90 -8.95 2.48
CA ILE A 239 -6.21 -9.42 3.69
C ILE A 239 -5.81 -8.25 4.59
N ILE A 240 -5.24 -7.19 4.02
CA ILE A 240 -4.80 -6.00 4.78
C ILE A 240 -6.00 -5.27 5.37
N LEU A 241 -7.05 -5.07 4.57
CA LEU A 241 -8.25 -4.35 4.99
C LEU A 241 -9.05 -5.11 6.03
N ALA A 242 -9.25 -6.41 5.84
CA ALA A 242 -9.97 -7.25 6.81
C ALA A 242 -9.21 -7.35 8.14
N ALA A 243 -7.89 -7.57 8.12
CA ALA A 243 -7.10 -7.59 9.34
C ALA A 243 -7.05 -6.21 10.01
N GLY A 244 -6.95 -5.13 9.23
CA GLY A 244 -6.97 -3.75 9.75
C GLY A 244 -8.32 -3.37 10.34
N SER A 245 -9.43 -3.77 9.70
CA SER A 245 -10.79 -3.50 10.17
C SER A 245 -11.08 -4.22 11.48
N GLY A 246 -10.72 -5.50 11.58
CA GLY A 246 -10.82 -6.27 12.83
C GLY A 246 -9.90 -5.74 13.93
N ALA A 247 -8.65 -5.37 13.60
CA ALA A 247 -7.72 -4.79 14.57
C ALA A 247 -8.20 -3.44 15.16
N LEU A 248 -8.98 -2.67 14.39
CA LEU A 248 -9.55 -1.39 14.78
C LEU A 248 -10.98 -1.50 15.34
N GLY A 249 -11.66 -2.64 15.15
CA GLY A 249 -13.07 -2.81 15.50
C GLY A 249 -14.03 -2.02 14.62
N ILE A 250 -13.69 -1.76 13.36
CA ILE A 250 -14.51 -0.97 12.42
C ILE A 250 -14.92 -1.80 11.21
N ARG A 251 -16.02 -1.43 10.57
CA ARG A 251 -16.49 -2.06 9.33
C ARG A 251 -15.87 -1.38 8.11
N LEU A 252 -15.04 -2.13 7.38
CA LEU A 252 -14.50 -1.73 6.07
C LEU A 252 -15.08 -2.61 4.96
N GLY A 253 -15.07 -2.11 3.74
CA GLY A 253 -15.70 -2.72 2.57
C GLY A 253 -17.09 -2.16 2.30
N THR A 254 -17.52 -2.21 1.03
CA THR A 254 -18.90 -1.87 0.66
C THR A 254 -19.77 -3.13 0.68
N PRO A 255 -21.07 -3.02 1.05
CA PRO A 255 -22.04 -4.11 0.86
C PRO A 255 -22.12 -4.59 -0.59
N LEU A 256 -21.81 -3.71 -1.55
CA LEU A 256 -21.93 -3.95 -3.00
C LEU A 256 -20.72 -4.64 -3.65
N GLN A 257 -19.52 -4.57 -3.08
CA GLN A 257 -18.36 -5.29 -3.64
C GLN A 257 -18.44 -6.82 -3.44
N GLY A 258 -19.23 -7.29 -2.47
CA GLY A 258 -19.64 -8.68 -2.36
C GLY A 258 -20.83 -9.06 -3.27
N ALA A 259 -21.74 -8.12 -3.54
CA ALA A 259 -22.94 -8.36 -4.34
C ALA A 259 -22.64 -8.63 -5.84
N ALA A 260 -21.49 -8.20 -6.36
CA ALA A 260 -21.10 -8.48 -7.74
C ALA A 260 -20.84 -9.98 -8.03
N ASN A 261 -20.67 -10.81 -6.98
CA ASN A 261 -20.50 -12.27 -7.10
C ASN A 261 -21.69 -13.07 -6.55
N VAL A 262 -22.75 -12.41 -6.08
CA VAL A 262 -23.99 -13.08 -5.68
C VAL A 262 -24.95 -12.94 -6.84
N MET A 263 -25.31 -14.07 -7.47
CA MET A 263 -26.42 -14.13 -8.43
C MET A 263 -27.63 -13.36 -7.85
N PRO A 264 -28.45 -12.70 -8.69
CA PRO A 264 -29.66 -12.08 -8.19
C PRO A 264 -30.57 -13.20 -7.66
N VAL A 265 -30.52 -13.41 -6.34
CA VAL A 265 -31.45 -14.29 -5.64
C VAL A 265 -32.77 -13.55 -5.58
N ASP A 266 -33.84 -14.28 -5.91
CA ASP A 266 -35.21 -13.77 -5.99
C ASP A 266 -35.57 -12.91 -4.77
N PRO A 267 -36.18 -11.72 -4.95
CA PRO A 267 -36.53 -10.80 -3.86
C PRO A 267 -37.65 -11.30 -2.94
N THR A 268 -38.09 -12.56 -3.07
CA THR A 268 -39.19 -13.16 -2.32
C THR A 268 -38.77 -14.03 -1.13
N THR A 269 -37.46 -14.24 -0.92
CA THR A 269 -36.94 -15.08 0.19
C THR A 269 -35.97 -14.36 1.14
N LEU A 270 -35.94 -13.02 1.15
CA LEU A 270 -35.05 -12.27 2.06
C LEU A 270 -35.59 -12.30 3.50
N ASP A 271 -35.25 -13.35 4.23
CA ASP A 271 -35.23 -13.33 5.69
C ASP A 271 -34.19 -12.30 6.14
N THR A 272 -34.64 -11.25 6.82
CA THR A 272 -33.82 -10.14 7.32
C THR A 272 -32.65 -10.57 8.23
N THR A 273 -32.66 -11.81 8.70
CA THR A 273 -31.60 -12.44 9.51
C THR A 273 -30.34 -12.85 8.73
N GLU A 274 -30.41 -13.05 7.41
CA GLU A 274 -29.21 -13.39 6.60
C GLU A 274 -28.37 -12.15 6.23
N LEU A 275 -28.98 -10.95 6.20
CA LEU A 275 -28.26 -9.70 5.97
C LEU A 275 -27.38 -9.28 7.16
N GLU A 276 -27.77 -9.62 8.38
CA GLU A 276 -26.97 -9.33 9.59
C GLU A 276 -25.81 -10.32 9.77
N SER A 277 -25.95 -11.57 9.30
CA SER A 277 -24.90 -12.58 9.39
C SER A 277 -23.77 -12.39 8.37
N ASP A 278 -24.01 -11.60 7.32
CA ASP A 278 -23.05 -11.31 6.25
C ASP A 278 -22.42 -9.90 6.37
N ALA A 279 -22.70 -9.14 7.42
CA ALA A 279 -22.02 -7.87 7.69
C ALA A 279 -20.67 -8.12 8.39
N ALA A 280 -19.60 -7.44 7.94
CA ALA A 280 -18.32 -7.48 8.65
C ALA A 280 -18.51 -6.95 10.09
N PRO A 281 -17.86 -7.55 11.10
CA PRO A 281 -17.97 -7.12 12.49
C PRO A 281 -17.32 -5.74 12.69
N GLY A 282 -17.77 -5.03 13.73
CA GLY A 282 -17.26 -3.72 14.13
C GLY A 282 -18.31 -2.61 14.08
N GLU A 283 -17.89 -1.38 14.39
CA GLU A 283 -18.72 -0.18 14.31
C GLU A 283 -18.58 0.50 12.94
N GLU A 284 -19.53 1.34 12.56
CA GLU A 284 -19.34 2.19 11.38
C GLU A 284 -18.19 3.17 11.61
N PRO A 285 -17.30 3.35 10.61
CA PRO A 285 -16.15 4.22 10.76
C PRO A 285 -16.59 5.68 10.90
N THR A 286 -16.17 6.30 12.00
CA THR A 286 -16.38 7.72 12.30
C THR A 286 -15.07 8.50 12.18
N ALA A 287 -15.08 9.83 12.37
CA ALA A 287 -13.85 10.62 12.42
C ALA A 287 -12.83 10.11 13.47
N ARG A 288 -13.31 9.48 14.54
CA ARG A 288 -12.47 8.82 15.55
C ARG A 288 -11.72 7.60 14.99
N ALA A 289 -12.33 6.87 14.04
CA ALA A 289 -11.67 5.76 13.37
C ALA A 289 -10.43 6.22 12.59
N LEU A 290 -10.40 7.47 12.12
CA LEU A 290 -9.20 8.00 11.48
C LEU A 290 -8.05 8.18 12.48
N GLN A 291 -8.35 8.59 13.72
CA GLN A 291 -7.33 8.70 14.77
C GLN A 291 -6.80 7.33 15.19
N SER A 292 -7.69 6.35 15.38
CA SER A 292 -7.28 4.99 15.76
C SER A 292 -6.45 4.32 14.68
N THR A 293 -6.77 4.55 13.41
CA THR A 293 -5.96 4.07 12.26
C THR A 293 -4.53 4.59 12.30
N VAL A 294 -4.32 5.88 12.57
CA VAL A 294 -2.97 6.46 12.72
C VAL A 294 -2.22 5.78 13.87
N GLY A 295 -2.91 5.55 15.00
CA GLY A 295 -2.35 4.85 16.15
C GLY A 295 -1.93 3.41 15.81
N LEU A 296 -2.77 2.66 15.10
CA LEU A 296 -2.45 1.30 14.65
C LEU A 296 -1.23 1.30 13.73
N VAL A 297 -1.19 2.18 12.73
CA VAL A 297 -0.07 2.30 11.78
C VAL A 297 1.24 2.59 12.53
N TRP A 298 1.22 3.53 13.48
CA TRP A 298 2.40 3.86 14.27
C TRP A 298 2.91 2.69 15.10
N ARG A 299 2.01 2.01 15.81
CA ARG A 299 2.40 0.86 16.63
C ARG A 299 2.89 -0.31 15.76
N ALA A 300 2.31 -0.53 14.58
CA ALA A 300 2.79 -1.52 13.61
C ALA A 300 4.18 -1.14 13.06
N LEU A 301 4.42 0.14 12.77
CA LEU A 301 5.73 0.65 12.38
C LEU A 301 6.78 0.43 13.48
N LEU A 302 6.42 0.68 14.74
CA LEU A 302 7.30 0.41 15.88
C LEU A 302 7.61 -1.08 16.02
N LEU A 303 6.61 -1.96 15.84
CA LEU A 303 6.82 -3.41 15.85
C LEU A 303 7.80 -3.84 14.74
N TRP A 304 7.64 -3.31 13.53
CA TRP A 304 8.58 -3.57 12.43
C TRP A 304 9.99 -3.07 12.74
N MET A 305 10.10 -1.87 13.32
CA MET A 305 11.39 -1.32 13.72
C MET A 305 12.07 -2.14 14.81
N LEU A 306 11.30 -2.63 15.78
CA LEU A 306 11.79 -3.53 16.82
C LEU A 306 12.27 -4.86 16.23
N LEU A 307 11.52 -5.45 15.31
CA LEU A 307 11.90 -6.70 14.63
C LEU A 307 13.19 -6.51 13.82
N LEU A 308 13.33 -5.39 13.11
CA LEU A 308 14.55 -5.04 12.38
C LEU A 308 15.74 -4.81 13.31
N LEU A 309 15.53 -4.19 14.47
CA LEU A 309 16.56 -4.03 15.49
C LEU A 309 17.04 -5.39 16.00
N LEU A 310 16.11 -6.27 16.39
CA LEU A 310 16.42 -7.61 16.89
C LEU A 310 17.17 -8.45 15.85
N LEU A 311 16.72 -8.43 14.60
CA LEU A 311 17.40 -9.14 13.52
C LEU A 311 18.80 -8.56 13.24
N SER A 312 18.96 -7.24 13.29
CA SER A 312 20.28 -6.61 13.15
C SER A 312 21.22 -6.98 14.30
N VAL A 313 20.71 -7.14 15.52
CA VAL A 313 21.51 -7.59 16.68
C VAL A 313 21.85 -9.06 16.55
N ALA A 314 20.90 -9.91 16.13
CA ALA A 314 21.14 -11.34 15.92
C ALA A 314 22.24 -11.61 14.88
N VAL A 315 22.22 -10.89 13.75
CA VAL A 315 23.26 -10.97 12.70
C VAL A 315 24.61 -10.43 13.19
N TRP A 316 24.62 -9.55 14.19
CA TRP A 316 25.87 -9.03 14.76
C TRP A 316 26.47 -9.97 15.83
N LEU A 317 25.63 -10.74 16.52
CA LEU A 317 26.04 -11.66 17.59
C LEU A 317 26.38 -13.08 17.09
N GLY A 318 25.84 -13.50 15.95
CA GLY A 318 26.09 -14.82 15.32
C GLY A 318 27.07 -14.75 14.17
#